data_AF-A0A923R7G2-F1
#
_entry.id   AF-A0A923R7G2-F1
#
_cell.length_a   1.000
_cell.length_b   1.000
_cell.length_c   1.000
_cell.angle_alpha   90.00
_cell.angle_beta   90.00
_cell.angle_gamma   90.00
#
_symmetry.space_group_name_H-M   'P 1'
#
loop_
_entity.id
_entity.type
_entity.pdbx_description
1 polymer ?
#
loop_
_entity_poly.entity_id
_entity_poly.type
_entity_poly.pdbx_seq_one_letter_code
_entity_poly.pdbx_strand_id
1 'polypeptide(L)' 'MSLDRIYRLHFIGIGGIGMSGIAEVFLSQGHEVSGSDL' A
#
# COMPACT_ATOMS: atom_id res chain seq x y z
N MET A 1 3.35 10.78 -14.84
CA MET A 1 2.77 10.96 -13.49
C MET A 1 3.55 10.02 -12.59
N SER A 2 4.32 10.55 -11.65
CA SER A 2 5.26 9.76 -10.85
C SER A 2 4.66 9.49 -9.47
N LEU A 3 4.89 8.28 -8.94
CA LEU A 3 4.25 7.80 -7.71
C LEU A 3 4.74 8.52 -6.44
N ASP A 4 5.87 9.25 -6.52
CA ASP A 4 6.45 10.03 -5.42
C ASP A 4 5.55 11.15 -4.89
N ARG A 5 4.55 11.59 -5.67
CA ARG A 5 3.56 12.59 -5.23
C ARG A 5 2.34 11.99 -4.54
N ILE A 6 2.20 10.67 -4.48
CA ILE A 6 1.06 10.00 -3.88
C ILE A 6 1.40 9.70 -2.42
N TYR A 7 0.87 10.49 -1.49
CA TYR A 7 1.13 10.28 -0.06
C TYR A 7 0.28 9.17 0.58
N ARG A 8 -0.87 8.83 -0.01
CA ARG A 8 -1.82 7.84 0.53
C ARG A 8 -2.14 6.76 -0.50
N LEU A 9 -1.96 5.50 -0.11
CA LEU A 9 -2.34 4.33 -0.90
C LEU A 9 -3.42 3.54 -0.17
N HIS A 10 -4.44 3.09 -0.91
CA HIS A 10 -5.47 2.19 -0.40
C HIS A 10 -5.46 0.89 -1.21
N PHE A 11 -5.15 -0.23 -0.55
CA PHE A 11 -5.09 -1.55 -1.17
C PHE A 11 -6.39 -2.33 -0.93
N ILE A 12 -7.01 -2.81 -2.01
CA ILE A 12 -8.13 -3.75 -1.93
C ILE A 12 -7.56 -5.18 -1.92
N GLY A 13 -8.01 -6.02 -0.99
CA GLY A 13 -7.46 -7.36 -0.77
C GLY A 13 -6.11 -7.37 -0.05
N ILE A 14 -5.92 -6.44 0.91
CA ILE A 14 -4.62 -6.22 1.56
C ILE A 14 -4.13 -7.42 2.39
N GLY A 15 -5.01 -8.32 2.81
CA GLY A 15 -4.64 -9.52 3.58
C GLY A 15 -4.05 -10.65 2.75
N GLY A 16 -4.07 -10.55 1.41
CA GLY A 16 -3.39 -11.49 0.54
C GLY A 16 -1.86 -11.33 0.59
N ILE A 17 -1.12 -12.45 0.69
CA ILE A 17 0.35 -12.46 0.91
C ILE A 17 1.15 -11.57 -0.06
N GLY A 18 0.71 -11.44 -1.31
CA GLY A 18 1.37 -10.58 -2.30
C GLY A 18 1.09 -9.09 -2.04
N MET A 19 -0.16 -8.75 -1.75
CA MET A 19 -0.58 -7.38 -1.51
C MET A 19 -0.05 -6.85 -0.18
N SER A 20 0.01 -7.69 0.85
CA SER A 20 0.62 -7.32 2.14
C SER A 20 2.11 -6.99 1.98
N GLY A 21 2.85 -7.78 1.21
CA GLY A 21 4.28 -7.52 0.95
C GLY A 21 4.52 -6.22 0.15
N ILE A 22 3.67 -5.94 -0.84
CA ILE A 22 3.74 -4.68 -1.59
C ILE A 22 3.39 -3.48 -0.68
N ALA A 23 2.35 -3.60 0.15
CA ALA A 23 1.96 -2.58 1.11
C ALA A 23 3.09 -2.26 2.11
N GLU A 24 3.82 -3.28 2.57
CA GLU A 24 4.97 -3.11 3.47
C GLU A 24 6.12 -2.34 2.83
N VAL A 25 6.40 -2.56 1.54
CA VAL A 25 7.39 -1.78 0.80
C VAL A 25 7.02 -0.30 0.77
N PHE A 26 5.76 0.04 0.49
CA PHE A 26 5.33 1.45 0.46
C PHE A 26 5.34 2.09 1.85
N LEU A 27 4.97 1.35 2.90
CA LEU A 27 5.11 1.80 4.29
C LEU A 27 6.58 2.11 4.62
N SER A 28 7.51 1.25 4.21
CA SER A 28 8.96 1.46 4.45
C SER A 28 9.51 2.71 3.75
N GLN A 29 8.86 3.13 2.66
CA GLN A 29 9.20 4.35 1.92
C GLN A 29 8.51 5.61 2.49
N GLY A 30 7.77 5.50 3.61
CA GLY A 30 7.12 6.62 4.28
C GLY A 30 5.75 6.99 3.71
N HIS A 31 5.15 6.13 2.89
CA HIS A 31 3.81 6.36 2.37
C HIS A 31 2.77 5.95 3.42
N GLU A 32 1.65 6.68 3.47
CA GLU A 32 0.51 6.29 4.28
C GLU A 32 -0.26 5.18 3.55
N VAL A 33 -0.36 4.01 4.18
CA VAL A 33 -1.03 2.85 3.59
C VAL A 33 -2.28 2.50 4.39
N SER A 34 -3.37 2.26 3.67
CA SER A 34 -4.63 1.73 4.18
C SER A 34 -5.07 0.56 3.30
N GLY A 35 -6.03 -0.23 3.75
CA GLY A 35 -6.59 -1.27 2.91
C GLY A 35 -7.89 -1.84 3.44
N SER A 36 -8.55 -2.62 2.59
CA SER A 36 -9.74 -3.39 2.92
C SER A 36 -9.54 -4.83 2.46
N ASP A 37 -10.20 -5.74 3.15
CA ASP A 37 -10.32 -7.15 2.77
C ASP A 37 -11.68 -7.68 3.24
N LEU A 38 -12.05 -8.89 2.81
CA LEU A 38 -13.31 -9.55 3.20
C LEU A 38 -13.34 -9.99 4.67
#